data_AF-A0A9P0SDW0-F1
#
_entry.id   AF-A0A9P0SDW0-F1
#
_cell.length_a   1.000
_cell.length_b   1.000
_cell.length_c   1.000
_cell.angle_alpha   90.00
_cell.angle_beta   90.00
_cell.angle_gamma   90.00
#
_symmetry.space_group_name_H-M   'P 1'
#
loop_
_entity.id
_entity.type
_entity.pdbx_description
1 polymer ?
#
loop_
_entity_poly.entity_id
_entity_poly.type
_entity_poly.pdbx_seq_one_letter_code
_entity_poly.pdbx_strand_id
1 'polypeptide(L)'
;MDAMFDICYLSPDSNNVEPDDIPKTKENVWILGRKYSPVQDLDRIRRDITSIIWCTYRKGFIPIGDEGLTSDKGWGCMLRCGQMVLGVALIRVHLASNWVWTPETRDPTYLKIIQRFEERKQAPYSIHQVALMGASEGKEVGQWFGPNTVAQVLKKLIVYDKWSSLVIHVALDNTVVKEDILQQCMVNNDRGDDHTPDSVNITDWMPLLLIVPLRLGLSEINPVYVNGLKMCFQCPQSIGVIGGKPNQALYLIGCVDDEVLYLDPHTTQRSGLVENKQTDEQKEMDCSYHCRYASHIPMLAMDPSVAVCFLCRTKSDFDELCKTFEGELMKESQPLFEICEKRPSHWGPSNDIDLQNTTLFTEFEDVDRQFDDSDDEFEIL
;
A
#
# COMPACT_ATOMS: atom_id res chain seq x y z
N MET A 1 -14.30 13.23 38.39
CA MET A 1 -15.44 13.37 37.46
C MET A 1 -14.96 12.68 36.21
N ASP A 2 -15.00 11.36 36.29
CA ASP A 2 -14.36 10.43 35.36
C ASP A 2 -15.30 10.24 34.17
N ALA A 3 -14.95 10.87 33.05
CA ALA A 3 -15.67 10.73 31.81
C ALA A 3 -14.98 9.69 30.93
N MET A 4 -15.54 8.48 30.94
CA MET A 4 -15.93 7.77 29.72
C MET A 4 -14.82 7.48 28.69
N PHE A 5 -13.88 6.60 29.05
CA PHE A 5 -12.96 5.94 28.10
C PHE A 5 -13.55 4.66 27.45
N ASP A 6 -14.87 4.52 27.42
CA ASP A 6 -15.55 3.25 27.07
C ASP A 6 -16.29 3.23 25.71
N ILE A 7 -16.11 4.21 24.82
CA ILE A 7 -17.01 4.37 23.66
C ILE A 7 -16.57 3.69 22.35
N CYS A 8 -15.41 3.02 22.27
CA CYS A 8 -15.08 2.21 21.07
C CYS A 8 -14.55 0.78 21.35
N TYR A 9 -14.38 0.39 22.62
CA TYR A 9 -13.85 -0.94 22.98
C TYR A 9 -14.89 -1.90 23.56
N LEU A 10 -16.07 -1.41 23.91
CA LEU A 10 -17.18 -2.19 24.44
C LEU A 10 -18.47 -1.82 23.70
N SER A 11 -18.62 -2.27 22.45
CA SER A 11 -19.95 -2.79 22.08
C SER A 11 -20.00 -4.18 22.71
N PRO A 12 -20.82 -4.43 23.75
CA PRO A 12 -21.21 -5.79 24.05
C PRO A 12 -22.16 -6.17 22.91
N ASP A 13 -21.60 -6.63 21.80
CA ASP A 13 -22.41 -7.38 20.85
C ASP A 13 -22.99 -8.52 21.67
N SER A 14 -24.31 -8.42 21.82
CA SER A 14 -25.18 -9.32 22.54
C SER A 14 -25.15 -10.68 21.85
N ASN A 15 -24.09 -11.43 22.11
CA ASN A 15 -23.87 -12.88 22.06
C ASN A 15 -22.35 -13.11 22.16
N ASN A 16 -21.88 -13.93 23.10
CA ASN A 16 -20.47 -14.38 23.23
C ASN A 16 -20.02 -15.26 22.03
N VAL A 17 -20.23 -14.80 20.80
CA VAL A 17 -19.81 -15.50 19.59
C VAL A 17 -18.42 -15.01 19.24
N GLU A 18 -17.47 -15.94 19.24
CA GLU A 18 -16.13 -15.69 18.73
C GLU A 18 -16.22 -15.21 17.27
N PRO A 19 -15.55 -14.10 16.89
CA PRO A 19 -15.61 -13.59 15.53
C PRO A 19 -15.05 -14.63 14.55
N ASP A 20 -15.61 -14.68 13.35
CA ASP A 20 -15.15 -15.54 12.25
C ASP A 20 -14.01 -14.83 11.48
N ASP A 21 -12.93 -14.52 12.21
CA ASP A 21 -11.81 -13.71 11.71
C ASP A 21 -10.62 -14.55 11.24
N ILE A 22 -10.34 -15.64 11.96
CA ILE A 22 -9.28 -16.60 11.65
C ILE A 22 -9.89 -18.00 11.56
N PRO A 23 -9.70 -18.72 10.44
CA PRO A 23 -10.15 -20.10 10.30
C PRO A 23 -9.69 -20.99 11.46
N LYS A 24 -10.62 -21.76 12.03
CA LYS A 24 -10.36 -22.69 13.16
C LYS A 24 -9.65 -23.94 12.65
N THR A 25 -8.35 -23.83 12.43
CA THR A 25 -7.48 -24.90 11.93
C THR A 25 -6.24 -25.07 12.82
N LYS A 26 -5.51 -26.18 12.64
CA LYS A 26 -4.19 -26.40 13.24
C LYS A 26 -3.05 -25.94 12.32
N GLU A 27 -3.39 -25.62 11.08
CA GLU A 27 -2.45 -25.22 10.06
C GLU A 27 -1.94 -23.80 10.32
N ASN A 28 -0.72 -23.53 9.88
CA ASN A 28 -0.08 -22.25 10.20
C ASN A 28 -0.74 -21.11 9.42
N VAL A 29 -1.02 -20.02 10.12
CA VAL A 29 -1.51 -18.78 9.51
C VAL A 29 -0.31 -17.95 9.08
N TRP A 30 -0.36 -17.41 7.87
CA TRP A 30 0.64 -16.49 7.36
C TRP A 30 0.03 -15.12 7.17
N ILE A 31 0.60 -14.09 7.81
CA ILE A 31 0.20 -12.68 7.64
C ILE A 31 1.43 -11.90 7.19
N LEU A 32 1.38 -11.39 5.95
CA LEU A 32 2.41 -10.53 5.36
C LEU A 32 3.84 -11.10 5.57
N GLY A 33 4.04 -12.39 5.25
CA GLY A 33 5.33 -13.09 5.37
C GLY A 33 5.66 -13.64 6.75
N ARG A 34 4.81 -13.43 7.76
CA ARG A 34 5.02 -13.95 9.12
C ARG A 34 4.16 -15.16 9.38
N LYS A 35 4.77 -16.18 9.99
CA LYS A 35 4.13 -17.44 10.36
C LYS A 35 3.62 -17.39 11.81
N TYR A 36 2.41 -17.89 12.03
CA TYR A 36 1.78 -18.00 13.34
C TYR A 36 1.13 -19.36 13.54
N SER A 37 1.07 -19.81 14.78
CA SER A 37 0.20 -20.91 15.20
C SER A 37 -1.16 -20.33 15.61
N PRO A 38 -2.27 -20.60 14.91
CA PRO A 38 -3.57 -20.01 15.25
C PRO A 38 -4.05 -20.38 16.66
N VAL A 39 -3.59 -21.51 17.20
CA VAL A 39 -3.95 -21.99 18.54
C VAL A 39 -3.18 -21.25 19.64
N GLN A 40 -1.90 -20.93 19.40
CA GLN A 40 -1.01 -20.34 20.42
C GLN A 40 -0.90 -18.83 20.30
N ASP A 41 -1.01 -18.30 19.07
CA ASP A 41 -0.70 -16.92 18.73
C ASP A 41 -1.94 -16.08 18.39
N LEU A 42 -3.16 -16.54 18.68
CA LEU A 42 -4.40 -15.86 18.26
C LEU A 42 -4.43 -14.36 18.59
N ASP A 43 -4.08 -13.98 19.83
CA ASP A 43 -4.01 -12.58 20.24
C ASP A 43 -2.92 -11.81 19.51
N ARG A 44 -1.80 -12.48 19.19
CA ARG A 44 -0.72 -11.87 18.41
C ARG A 44 -1.14 -11.67 16.95
N ILE A 45 -1.84 -12.63 16.35
CA ILE A 45 -2.41 -12.52 15.00
C ILE A 45 -3.35 -11.30 14.95
N ARG A 46 -4.30 -11.21 15.88
CA ARG A 46 -5.27 -10.09 15.95
C ARG A 46 -4.59 -8.74 16.15
N ARG A 47 -3.56 -8.66 17.01
CA ARG A 47 -2.77 -7.43 17.19
C ARG A 47 -1.99 -7.03 15.94
N ASP A 48 -1.35 -7.98 15.27
CA ASP A 48 -0.59 -7.70 14.05
C ASP A 48 -1.53 -7.28 12.91
N ILE A 49 -2.72 -7.88 12.78
CA ILE A 49 -3.78 -7.45 11.85
C ILE A 49 -4.28 -6.04 12.19
N THR A 50 -4.59 -5.77 13.46
CA THR A 50 -5.05 -4.44 13.89
C THR A 50 -4.00 -3.36 13.63
N SER A 51 -2.71 -3.72 13.61
CA SER A 51 -1.62 -2.78 13.33
C SER A 51 -1.48 -2.40 11.86
N ILE A 52 -2.17 -3.10 10.94
CA ILE A 52 -2.19 -2.76 9.53
C ILE A 52 -3.03 -1.49 9.35
N ILE A 53 -2.47 -0.50 8.63
CA ILE A 53 -3.24 0.69 8.21
C ILE A 53 -4.35 0.23 7.27
N TRP A 54 -5.59 0.47 7.69
CA TRP A 54 -6.82 0.11 7.00
C TRP A 54 -7.44 1.37 6.39
N CYS A 55 -7.32 1.51 5.08
CA CYS A 55 -7.94 2.59 4.34
C CYS A 55 -9.29 2.12 3.78
N THR A 56 -10.35 2.87 4.07
CA THR A 56 -11.72 2.58 3.64
C THR A 56 -12.27 3.75 2.84
N TYR A 57 -13.48 3.59 2.28
CA TYR A 57 -14.20 4.71 1.71
C TYR A 57 -14.37 5.85 2.74
N ARG A 58 -14.17 7.08 2.28
CA ARG A 58 -14.41 8.30 3.06
C ARG A 58 -15.51 9.14 2.43
N LYS A 59 -16.12 9.99 3.25
CA LYS A 59 -17.10 11.00 2.82
C LYS A 59 -16.90 12.30 3.58
N GLY A 60 -17.30 13.40 2.95
CA GLY A 60 -17.21 14.75 3.52
C GLY A 60 -15.84 15.39 3.36
N PHE A 61 -14.99 14.84 2.48
CA PHE A 61 -13.74 15.48 2.11
C PHE A 61 -13.98 16.57 1.07
N ILE A 62 -13.00 17.46 0.88
CA ILE A 62 -13.08 18.55 -0.09
C ILE A 62 -13.28 18.00 -1.52
N PRO A 63 -14.12 18.65 -2.37
CA PRO A 63 -14.43 18.16 -3.71
C PRO A 63 -13.21 17.83 -4.58
N ILE A 64 -13.32 16.76 -5.39
CA ILE A 64 -12.28 16.24 -6.29
C ILE A 64 -12.81 16.13 -7.71
N GLY A 65 -11.99 16.55 -8.68
CA GLY A 65 -12.33 16.52 -10.10
C GLY A 65 -13.44 17.49 -10.48
N ASP A 66 -13.76 17.53 -11.77
CA ASP A 66 -14.74 18.47 -12.33
C ASP A 66 -16.16 18.21 -11.83
N GLU A 67 -16.48 16.95 -11.53
CA GLU A 67 -17.77 16.55 -10.94
C GLU A 67 -17.89 16.92 -9.45
N GLY A 68 -16.80 17.35 -8.80
CA GLY A 68 -16.82 17.79 -7.40
C GLY A 68 -17.17 16.68 -6.42
N LEU A 69 -16.66 15.46 -6.64
CA LEU A 69 -16.95 14.31 -5.76
C LEU A 69 -16.42 14.55 -4.34
N THR A 70 -17.26 14.28 -3.33
CA THR A 70 -16.94 14.44 -1.89
C THR A 70 -16.95 13.11 -1.13
N SER A 71 -17.06 12.01 -1.85
CA SER A 71 -16.92 10.65 -1.34
C SER A 71 -16.35 9.73 -2.42
N ASP A 72 -15.51 8.78 -2.01
CA ASP A 72 -14.96 7.76 -2.90
C ASP A 72 -15.74 6.43 -2.89
N LYS A 73 -16.89 6.42 -2.20
CA LYS A 73 -17.78 5.26 -2.16
C LYS A 73 -18.21 4.88 -3.58
N GLY A 74 -18.00 3.60 -3.91
CA GLY A 74 -18.43 3.02 -5.18
C GLY A 74 -17.41 3.12 -6.30
N TRP A 75 -16.26 3.78 -6.10
CA TRP A 75 -15.21 3.86 -7.12
C TRP A 75 -13.78 3.76 -6.56
N GLY A 76 -13.53 4.21 -5.33
CA GLY A 76 -12.19 4.30 -4.73
C GLY A 76 -11.58 3.00 -4.20
N CYS A 77 -12.25 1.84 -4.31
CA CYS A 77 -11.85 0.64 -3.54
C CYS A 77 -10.42 0.18 -3.86
N MET A 78 -10.02 0.18 -5.13
CA MET A 78 -8.66 -0.21 -5.51
C MET A 78 -7.63 0.84 -5.10
N LEU A 79 -8.00 2.13 -5.08
CA LEU A 79 -7.14 3.21 -4.60
C LEU A 79 -6.86 3.01 -3.10
N ARG A 80 -7.89 2.66 -2.32
CA ARG A 80 -7.76 2.29 -0.91
C ARG A 80 -6.88 1.06 -0.70
N CYS A 81 -6.99 0.04 -1.54
CA CYS A 81 -6.11 -1.13 -1.50
C CYS A 81 -4.64 -0.74 -1.75
N GLY A 82 -4.38 0.12 -2.73
CA GLY A 82 -3.04 0.67 -2.98
C GLY A 82 -2.50 1.47 -1.79
N GLN A 83 -3.33 2.31 -1.16
CA GLN A 83 -2.98 3.04 0.05
C GLN A 83 -2.58 2.10 1.20
N MET A 84 -3.31 0.98 1.39
CA MET A 84 -2.98 0.00 2.44
C MET A 84 -1.63 -0.69 2.18
N VAL A 85 -1.35 -1.09 0.94
CA VAL A 85 -0.04 -1.66 0.56
C VAL A 85 1.09 -0.67 0.84
N LEU A 86 0.92 0.59 0.43
CA LEU A 86 1.92 1.62 0.69
C LEU A 86 2.05 1.93 2.20
N GLY A 87 0.95 1.94 2.93
CA GLY A 87 0.94 2.10 4.39
C GLY A 87 1.79 1.03 5.09
N VAL A 88 1.59 -0.25 4.72
CA VAL A 88 2.41 -1.35 5.24
C VAL A 88 3.89 -1.18 4.87
N ALA A 89 4.20 -0.77 3.63
CA ALA A 89 5.57 -0.51 3.21
C ALA A 89 6.22 0.58 4.07
N LEU A 90 5.55 1.72 4.26
CA LEU A 90 6.07 2.85 5.05
C LEU A 90 6.27 2.49 6.52
N ILE A 91 5.33 1.74 7.13
CA ILE A 91 5.50 1.24 8.50
C ILE A 91 6.77 0.39 8.61
N ARG A 92 6.99 -0.55 7.67
CA ARG A 92 8.15 -1.45 7.73
C ARG A 92 9.48 -0.78 7.41
N VAL A 93 9.48 0.29 6.61
CA VAL A 93 10.67 1.09 6.30
C VAL A 93 11.05 1.98 7.48
N HIS A 94 10.09 2.67 8.07
CA HIS A 94 10.37 3.76 9.03
C HIS A 94 10.22 3.35 10.50
N LEU A 95 9.56 2.23 10.80
CA LEU A 95 9.37 1.74 12.16
C LEU A 95 10.03 0.36 12.35
N ALA A 96 10.20 -0.02 13.63
CA ALA A 96 10.78 -1.30 13.99
C ALA A 96 9.98 -2.47 13.42
N SER A 97 10.67 -3.57 13.10
CA SER A 97 10.03 -4.76 12.52
C SER A 97 8.89 -5.29 13.41
N ASN A 98 9.03 -5.26 14.73
CA ASN A 98 8.02 -5.71 15.69
C ASN A 98 7.07 -4.59 16.17
N TRP A 99 6.95 -3.48 15.43
CA TRP A 99 6.04 -2.40 15.78
C TRP A 99 4.58 -2.89 15.78
N VAL A 100 3.80 -2.38 16.74
CA VAL A 100 2.39 -2.71 16.95
C VAL A 100 1.65 -1.41 17.25
N TRP A 101 0.44 -1.26 16.71
CA TRP A 101 -0.44 -0.14 16.99
C TRP A 101 -1.29 -0.38 18.24
N THR A 102 -1.55 0.69 18.96
CA THR A 102 -2.56 0.78 20.03
C THR A 102 -3.26 2.15 19.91
N PRO A 103 -4.48 2.33 20.45
CA PRO A 103 -5.14 3.64 20.51
C PRO A 103 -4.28 4.73 21.14
N GLU A 104 -3.37 4.35 22.05
CA GLU A 104 -2.47 5.25 22.76
C GLU A 104 -1.23 5.63 21.94
N THR A 105 -0.98 4.95 20.80
CA THR A 105 0.20 5.20 19.95
C THR A 105 0.22 6.65 19.48
N ARG A 106 1.29 7.37 19.83
CA ARG A 106 1.58 8.77 19.44
C ARG A 106 3.00 8.92 18.89
N ASP A 107 3.59 7.83 18.43
CA ASP A 107 4.92 7.85 17.83
C ASP A 107 4.94 8.88 16.67
N PRO A 108 5.86 9.87 16.67
CA PRO A 108 5.87 10.93 15.67
C PRO A 108 6.06 10.43 14.24
N THR A 109 6.82 9.34 14.06
CA THR A 109 7.03 8.70 12.77
C THR A 109 5.75 8.03 12.30
N TYR A 110 5.05 7.30 13.16
CA TYR A 110 3.73 6.75 12.86
C TYR A 110 2.73 7.83 12.45
N LEU A 111 2.62 8.91 13.25
CA LEU A 111 1.71 10.02 12.95
C LEU A 111 2.05 10.65 11.59
N LYS A 112 3.34 10.76 11.27
CA LYS A 112 3.80 11.26 9.96
C LYS A 112 3.43 10.32 8.82
N ILE A 113 3.39 9.00 9.04
CA ILE A 113 2.93 8.02 8.05
C ILE A 113 1.42 8.18 7.83
N ILE A 114 0.61 8.12 8.89
CA ILE A 114 -0.85 8.10 8.75
C ILE A 114 -1.38 9.39 8.12
N GLN A 115 -0.78 10.54 8.47
CA GLN A 115 -1.13 11.85 7.89
C GLN A 115 -0.94 11.92 6.36
N ARG A 116 -0.16 11.03 5.75
CA ARG A 116 0.02 10.98 4.29
C ARG A 116 -1.18 10.40 3.56
N PHE A 117 -2.04 9.70 4.27
CA PHE A 117 -3.24 9.06 3.73
C PHE A 117 -4.53 9.80 4.12
N GLU A 118 -4.42 10.90 4.86
CA GLU A 118 -5.57 11.76 5.18
C GLU A 118 -6.20 12.34 3.92
N GLU A 119 -7.50 12.60 3.95
CA GLU A 119 -8.28 13.07 2.79
C GLU A 119 -8.09 14.58 2.50
N ARG A 120 -6.82 15.00 2.37
CA ARG A 120 -6.40 16.37 2.09
C ARG A 120 -5.51 16.43 0.85
N LYS A 121 -5.66 17.50 0.05
CA LYS A 121 -4.81 17.73 -1.13
C LYS A 121 -3.31 17.75 -0.79
N GLN A 122 -2.93 18.22 0.39
CA GLN A 122 -1.53 18.30 0.82
C GLN A 122 -0.95 16.94 1.25
N ALA A 123 -1.80 15.95 1.56
CA ALA A 123 -1.34 14.63 1.92
C ALA A 123 -0.96 13.85 0.63
N PRO A 124 0.30 13.41 0.48
CA PRO A 124 0.85 12.94 -0.79
C PRO A 124 0.19 11.67 -1.33
N TYR A 125 -0.43 10.87 -0.45
CA TYR A 125 -1.10 9.63 -0.81
C TYR A 125 -2.59 9.66 -0.47
N SER A 126 -3.16 10.86 -0.32
CA SER A 126 -4.61 11.07 -0.18
C SER A 126 -5.39 10.53 -1.37
N ILE A 127 -6.69 10.31 -1.20
CA ILE A 127 -7.56 9.94 -2.33
C ILE A 127 -7.52 10.99 -3.45
N HIS A 128 -7.34 12.27 -3.10
CA HIS A 128 -7.15 13.37 -4.04
C HIS A 128 -5.95 13.14 -4.95
N GLN A 129 -4.78 12.91 -4.34
CA GLN A 129 -3.54 12.74 -5.10
C GLN A 129 -3.57 11.47 -5.95
N VAL A 130 -4.08 10.36 -5.40
CA VAL A 130 -4.20 9.10 -6.14
C VAL A 130 -5.19 9.21 -7.31
N ALA A 131 -6.34 9.85 -7.11
CA ALA A 131 -7.33 10.02 -8.18
C ALA A 131 -6.84 10.99 -9.27
N LEU A 132 -6.24 12.13 -8.90
CA LEU A 132 -5.75 13.13 -9.85
C LEU A 132 -4.54 12.62 -10.65
N MET A 133 -3.62 11.90 -10.02
CA MET A 133 -2.52 11.23 -10.73
C MET A 133 -3.05 10.11 -11.65
N GLY A 134 -4.13 9.42 -11.29
CA GLY A 134 -4.80 8.51 -12.22
C GLY A 134 -5.41 9.22 -13.42
N ALA A 135 -5.97 10.43 -13.22
CA ALA A 135 -6.51 11.23 -14.32
C ALA A 135 -5.45 11.61 -15.34
N SER A 136 -4.20 11.89 -14.92
CA SER A 136 -3.09 12.09 -15.85
C SER A 136 -2.70 10.82 -16.63
N GLU A 137 -3.06 9.64 -16.14
CA GLU A 137 -2.92 8.34 -16.85
C GLU A 137 -4.15 7.96 -17.68
N GLY A 138 -5.08 8.89 -17.91
CA GLY A 138 -6.31 8.65 -18.67
C GLY A 138 -7.40 7.91 -17.88
N LYS A 139 -7.36 7.95 -16.55
CA LYS A 139 -8.41 7.45 -15.66
C LYS A 139 -9.08 8.58 -14.91
N GLU A 140 -10.17 9.09 -15.46
CA GLU A 140 -10.93 10.20 -14.86
C GLU A 140 -11.28 9.92 -13.39
N VAL A 141 -11.36 10.99 -12.60
CA VAL A 141 -11.80 10.91 -11.20
C VAL A 141 -13.19 10.28 -11.16
N GLY A 142 -13.40 9.30 -10.27
CA GLY A 142 -14.64 8.51 -10.23
C GLY A 142 -14.57 7.18 -10.98
N GLN A 143 -13.55 6.95 -11.82
CA GLN A 143 -13.38 5.66 -12.50
C GLN A 143 -12.64 4.63 -11.65
N TRP A 144 -13.02 3.37 -11.81
CA TRP A 144 -12.37 2.25 -11.13
C TRP A 144 -10.98 1.96 -11.71
N PHE A 145 -10.01 1.65 -10.84
CA PHE A 145 -8.66 1.24 -11.21
C PHE A 145 -8.48 -0.27 -11.08
N GLY A 146 -7.71 -0.87 -12.00
CA GLY A 146 -7.16 -2.21 -11.79
C GLY A 146 -5.87 -2.16 -10.96
N PRO A 147 -5.36 -3.34 -10.52
CA PRO A 147 -4.14 -3.43 -9.72
C PRO A 147 -2.92 -2.76 -10.39
N ASN A 148 -2.73 -2.94 -11.70
CA ASN A 148 -1.64 -2.29 -12.43
C ASN A 148 -1.76 -0.76 -12.40
N THR A 149 -2.96 -0.22 -12.65
CA THR A 149 -3.17 1.24 -12.69
C THR A 149 -2.81 1.90 -11.36
N VAL A 150 -3.29 1.36 -10.23
CA VAL A 150 -2.96 1.93 -8.92
C VAL A 150 -1.46 1.79 -8.62
N ALA A 151 -0.81 0.69 -9.02
CA ALA A 151 0.62 0.51 -8.83
C ALA A 151 1.44 1.57 -9.59
N GLN A 152 1.08 1.86 -10.85
CA GLN A 152 1.74 2.91 -11.64
C GLN A 152 1.50 4.31 -11.05
N VAL A 153 0.28 4.60 -10.60
CA VAL A 153 -0.04 5.87 -9.92
C VAL A 153 0.81 6.06 -8.67
N LEU A 154 0.92 5.02 -7.81
CA LEU A 154 1.76 5.09 -6.62
C LEU A 154 3.24 5.26 -6.96
N LYS A 155 3.73 4.58 -8.03
CA LYS A 155 5.10 4.75 -8.55
C LYS A 155 5.39 6.19 -8.94
N LYS A 156 4.42 6.93 -9.49
CA LYS A 156 4.59 8.36 -9.80
C LYS A 156 4.51 9.23 -8.54
N LEU A 157 3.55 8.97 -7.65
CA LEU A 157 3.36 9.76 -6.43
C LEU A 157 4.53 9.69 -5.46
N ILE A 158 5.18 8.53 -5.33
CA ILE A 158 6.27 8.32 -4.36
C ILE A 158 7.46 9.29 -4.60
N VAL A 159 7.66 9.70 -5.85
CA VAL A 159 8.75 10.60 -6.28
C VAL A 159 8.65 11.99 -5.64
N TYR A 160 7.42 12.46 -5.39
CA TYR A 160 7.17 13.78 -4.80
C TYR A 160 7.35 13.82 -3.29
N ASP A 161 7.32 12.68 -2.61
CA ASP A 161 7.48 12.60 -1.17
C ASP A 161 8.84 11.99 -0.79
N LYS A 162 9.86 12.83 -0.84
CA LYS A 162 11.25 12.46 -0.52
C LYS A 162 11.41 11.85 0.87
N TRP A 163 10.55 12.19 1.82
CA TRP A 163 10.63 11.62 3.17
C TRP A 163 10.32 10.12 3.19
N SER A 164 9.43 9.66 2.31
CA SER A 164 9.06 8.25 2.26
C SER A 164 10.23 7.35 1.88
N SER A 165 11.23 7.87 1.13
CA SER A 165 12.51 7.21 0.84
C SER A 165 12.34 5.75 0.39
N LEU A 166 11.48 5.56 -0.62
CA LEU A 166 11.06 4.25 -1.13
C LEU A 166 11.06 4.28 -2.65
N VAL A 167 11.62 3.25 -3.28
CA VAL A 167 11.48 2.97 -4.71
C VAL A 167 10.28 2.07 -4.91
N ILE A 168 9.41 2.40 -5.86
CA ILE A 168 8.34 1.49 -6.32
C ILE A 168 8.70 0.99 -7.72
N HIS A 169 8.90 -0.31 -7.85
CA HIS A 169 9.09 -0.98 -9.13
C HIS A 169 7.85 -1.78 -9.48
N VAL A 170 7.28 -1.53 -10.66
CA VAL A 170 6.15 -2.31 -11.18
C VAL A 170 6.67 -3.19 -12.30
N ALA A 171 6.70 -4.50 -12.07
CA ALA A 171 7.09 -5.46 -13.09
C ALA A 171 6.02 -5.51 -14.19
N LEU A 172 6.45 -5.53 -15.45
CA LEU A 172 5.58 -5.62 -16.62
C LEU A 172 5.74 -6.97 -17.30
N ASP A 173 4.74 -7.35 -18.10
CA ASP A 173 4.76 -8.57 -18.92
C ASP A 173 5.04 -9.86 -18.13
N ASN A 174 4.63 -9.89 -16.85
CA ASN A 174 4.90 -10.97 -15.90
C ASN A 174 6.40 -11.31 -15.77
N THR A 175 7.30 -10.32 -15.90
CA THR A 175 8.75 -10.55 -15.77
C THR A 175 9.39 -9.55 -14.82
N VAL A 176 10.13 -10.07 -13.85
CA VAL A 176 10.96 -9.30 -12.92
C VAL A 176 12.38 -9.24 -13.48
N VAL A 177 12.84 -8.04 -13.84
CA VAL A 177 14.19 -7.82 -14.38
C VAL A 177 15.11 -7.30 -13.26
N LYS A 178 16.10 -8.11 -12.83
CA LYS A 178 16.96 -7.77 -11.70
C LYS A 178 17.81 -6.52 -11.96
N GLU A 179 18.40 -6.40 -13.15
CA GLU A 179 19.24 -5.25 -13.52
C GLU A 179 18.48 -3.92 -13.44
N ASP A 180 17.22 -3.88 -13.91
CA ASP A 180 16.38 -2.68 -13.84
C ASP A 180 16.12 -2.26 -12.38
N ILE A 181 15.85 -3.23 -11.49
CA ILE A 181 15.64 -2.97 -10.07
C ILE A 181 16.92 -2.49 -9.39
N LEU A 182 18.06 -3.13 -9.67
CA LEU A 182 19.35 -2.75 -9.11
C LEU A 182 19.71 -1.30 -9.50
N GLN A 183 19.47 -0.91 -10.75
CA GLN A 183 19.71 0.46 -11.23
C GLN A 183 18.83 1.49 -10.51
N GLN A 184 17.61 1.14 -10.14
CA GLN A 184 16.69 2.05 -9.45
C GLN A 184 16.99 2.19 -7.95
N CYS A 185 17.45 1.11 -7.31
CA CYS A 185 17.62 1.07 -5.85
C CYS A 185 19.04 1.42 -5.40
N MET A 186 20.06 1.28 -6.25
CA MET A 186 21.44 1.61 -5.90
C MET A 186 21.68 3.12 -6.02
N VAL A 187 21.95 3.77 -4.89
CA VAL A 187 22.31 5.19 -4.83
C VAL A 187 23.81 5.31 -4.62
N ASN A 188 24.47 6.04 -5.52
CA ASN A 188 25.87 6.42 -5.33
C ASN A 188 25.92 7.60 -4.37
N ASN A 189 26.31 7.34 -3.12
CA ASN A 189 26.67 8.42 -2.21
C ASN A 189 28.08 8.89 -2.54
N ASP A 190 28.17 9.93 -3.37
CA ASP A 190 29.41 10.70 -3.50
C ASP A 190 29.55 11.52 -2.21
N ARG A 191 30.09 10.88 -1.16
CA ARG A 191 30.52 11.60 0.04
C ARG A 191 31.70 12.42 -0.42
N GLY A 192 31.46 13.69 -0.75
CA GLY A 192 32.42 14.65 -1.29
C GLY A 192 33.62 14.97 -0.38
N ASP A 193 34.28 13.97 0.16
CA ASP A 193 35.65 14.04 0.65
C ASP A 193 36.59 13.93 -0.55
N ASP A 194 36.71 15.05 -1.26
CA ASP A 194 37.52 15.24 -2.49
C ASP A 194 39.05 15.13 -2.24
N HIS A 195 39.49 14.46 -1.16
CA HIS A 195 40.87 14.43 -0.70
C HIS A 195 41.41 13.05 -0.29
N THR A 196 40.72 11.93 -0.61
CA THR A 196 41.35 10.61 -0.48
C THR A 196 41.29 9.83 -1.80
N PRO A 197 42.42 9.33 -2.33
CA PRO A 197 42.46 8.59 -3.60
C PRO A 197 41.85 7.18 -3.54
N ASP A 198 41.29 6.79 -2.38
CA ASP A 198 40.60 5.53 -2.12
C ASP A 198 39.20 5.80 -1.54
N SER A 199 38.40 6.65 -2.18
CA SER A 199 36.98 6.79 -1.81
C SER A 199 36.26 5.46 -2.05
N VAL A 200 36.01 4.72 -0.97
CA VAL A 200 35.19 3.52 -1.01
C VAL A 200 33.79 3.98 -1.43
N ASN A 201 33.39 3.68 -2.67
CA ASN A 201 32.01 3.84 -3.11
C ASN A 201 31.11 2.97 -2.24
N ILE A 202 30.55 3.54 -1.17
CA ILE A 202 29.49 2.91 -0.40
C ILE A 202 28.21 3.10 -1.22
N THR A 203 27.83 2.06 -1.94
CA THR A 203 26.53 1.99 -2.62
C THR A 203 25.46 1.78 -1.55
N ASP A 204 24.59 2.78 -1.35
CA ASP A 204 23.44 2.65 -0.45
C ASP A 204 22.24 2.08 -1.22
N TRP A 205 21.44 1.26 -0.53
CA TRP A 205 20.22 0.67 -1.06
C TRP A 205 19.02 1.48 -0.61
N MET A 206 18.24 2.00 -1.56
CA MET A 206 16.92 2.55 -1.27
C MET A 206 15.90 1.41 -1.14
N PRO A 207 15.10 1.36 -0.07
CA PRO A 207 14.06 0.36 0.11
C PRO A 207 13.19 0.20 -1.15
N LEU A 208 12.91 -1.04 -1.53
CA LEU A 208 12.16 -1.40 -2.73
C LEU A 208 10.80 -1.95 -2.36
N LEU A 209 9.75 -1.35 -2.89
CA LEU A 209 8.44 -1.95 -3.05
C LEU A 209 8.30 -2.49 -4.48
N LEU A 210 8.44 -3.81 -4.63
CA LEU A 210 8.21 -4.52 -5.88
C LEU A 210 6.73 -4.92 -5.98
N ILE A 211 6.06 -4.51 -7.06
CA ILE A 211 4.68 -4.87 -7.37
C ILE A 211 4.68 -5.64 -8.69
N VAL A 212 4.06 -6.82 -8.70
CA VAL A 212 3.93 -7.65 -9.91
C VAL A 212 2.43 -7.83 -10.20
N PRO A 213 1.85 -7.05 -11.11
CA PRO A 213 0.49 -7.25 -11.60
C PRO A 213 0.39 -8.54 -12.40
N LEU A 214 -0.67 -9.32 -12.18
CA LEU A 214 -0.87 -10.65 -12.73
C LEU A 214 -2.32 -10.85 -13.19
N ARG A 215 -2.49 -11.75 -14.16
CA ARG A 215 -3.78 -12.30 -14.57
C ARG A 215 -3.77 -13.82 -14.45
N LEU A 216 -4.38 -14.34 -13.39
CA LEU A 216 -4.31 -15.76 -12.99
C LEU A 216 -5.42 -16.64 -13.58
N GLY A 217 -6.13 -16.13 -14.58
CA GLY A 217 -7.24 -16.82 -15.24
C GLY A 217 -8.14 -15.87 -16.03
N LEU A 218 -9.14 -16.43 -16.71
CA LEU A 218 -10.05 -15.65 -17.55
C LEU A 218 -11.20 -15.03 -16.75
N SER A 219 -11.83 -15.81 -15.88
CA SER A 219 -12.95 -15.37 -15.04
C SER A 219 -12.78 -15.80 -13.58
N GLU A 220 -12.12 -16.93 -13.37
CA GLU A 220 -11.79 -17.52 -12.09
C GLU A 220 -10.29 -17.82 -12.07
N ILE A 221 -9.71 -17.96 -10.88
CA ILE A 221 -8.31 -18.36 -10.73
C ILE A 221 -8.14 -19.80 -11.20
N ASN A 222 -7.13 -20.04 -12.05
CA ASN A 222 -6.72 -21.39 -12.38
C ASN A 222 -6.04 -22.05 -11.15
N PRO A 223 -6.52 -23.21 -10.65
CA PRO A 223 -5.97 -23.86 -9.47
C PRO A 223 -4.46 -24.13 -9.50
N VAL A 224 -3.85 -24.21 -10.69
CA VAL A 224 -2.40 -24.36 -10.86
C VAL A 224 -1.60 -23.24 -10.16
N TYR A 225 -2.18 -22.05 -10.02
CA TYR A 225 -1.51 -20.88 -9.44
C TYR A 225 -1.68 -20.76 -7.93
N VAL A 226 -2.55 -21.57 -7.30
CA VAL A 226 -2.83 -21.49 -5.86
C VAL A 226 -1.57 -21.69 -5.03
N ASN A 227 -0.74 -22.67 -5.38
CA ASN A 227 0.50 -22.92 -4.64
C ASN A 227 1.50 -21.76 -4.81
N GLY A 228 1.68 -21.25 -6.02
CA GLY A 228 2.49 -20.05 -6.27
C GLY A 228 2.03 -18.83 -5.45
N LEU A 229 0.73 -18.61 -5.33
CA LEU A 229 0.18 -17.53 -4.49
C LEU A 229 0.48 -17.73 -3.00
N LYS A 230 0.33 -18.96 -2.48
CA LYS A 230 0.71 -19.28 -1.11
C LYS A 230 2.17 -18.96 -0.83
N MET A 231 3.06 -19.33 -1.75
CA MET A 231 4.48 -19.02 -1.63
C MET A 231 4.72 -17.51 -1.55
N CYS A 232 4.02 -16.70 -2.36
CA CYS A 232 4.09 -15.24 -2.26
C CYS A 232 3.63 -14.69 -0.90
N PHE A 233 2.61 -15.27 -0.26
CA PHE A 233 2.19 -14.88 1.10
C PHE A 233 3.18 -15.31 2.19
N GLN A 234 3.92 -16.40 1.94
CA GLN A 234 4.86 -17.00 2.88
C GLN A 234 6.26 -16.35 2.83
N CYS A 235 6.59 -15.66 1.74
CA CYS A 235 7.85 -14.91 1.63
C CYS A 235 7.99 -13.87 2.77
N PRO A 236 9.13 -13.79 3.47
CA PRO A 236 9.36 -12.76 4.49
C PRO A 236 9.18 -11.31 4.00
N GLN A 237 9.47 -11.08 2.72
CA GLN A 237 9.33 -9.80 2.03
C GLN A 237 7.87 -9.48 1.67
N SER A 238 6.95 -10.44 1.79
CA SER A 238 5.55 -10.26 1.41
C SER A 238 4.92 -9.10 2.15
N ILE A 239 4.28 -8.21 1.41
CA ILE A 239 3.34 -7.22 1.95
C ILE A 239 1.93 -7.42 1.38
N GLY A 240 1.62 -8.66 1.00
CA GLY A 240 0.28 -9.08 0.58
C GLY A 240 0.03 -8.91 -0.91
N VAL A 241 -1.25 -8.96 -1.27
CA VAL A 241 -1.76 -8.96 -2.64
C VAL A 241 -2.96 -8.03 -2.71
N ILE A 242 -3.07 -7.23 -3.77
CA ILE A 242 -4.29 -6.45 -4.05
C ILE A 242 -4.98 -7.02 -5.27
N GLY A 243 -6.31 -7.04 -5.26
CA GLY A 243 -7.06 -7.62 -6.36
C GLY A 243 -8.55 -7.45 -6.18
N GLY A 244 -9.32 -7.98 -7.12
CA GLY A 244 -10.78 -7.96 -7.05
C GLY A 244 -11.43 -7.40 -8.31
N LYS A 245 -12.74 -7.61 -8.38
CA LYS A 245 -13.58 -7.13 -9.49
C LYS A 245 -13.76 -5.61 -9.43
N PRO A 246 -14.22 -4.98 -10.53
CA PRO A 246 -14.70 -3.61 -10.48
C PRO A 246 -15.62 -3.37 -9.27
N ASN A 247 -15.25 -2.39 -8.45
CA ASN A 247 -15.95 -1.99 -7.24
C ASN A 247 -16.03 -3.04 -6.11
N GLN A 248 -15.15 -4.06 -6.16
CA GLN A 248 -15.03 -5.13 -5.16
C GLN A 248 -13.56 -5.46 -4.88
N ALA A 249 -12.71 -4.43 -4.77
CA ALA A 249 -11.28 -4.61 -4.54
C ALA A 249 -10.99 -4.91 -3.06
N LEU A 250 -10.08 -5.84 -2.80
CA LEU A 250 -9.66 -6.27 -1.47
C LEU A 250 -8.14 -6.18 -1.32
N TYR A 251 -7.68 -5.92 -0.09
CA TYR A 251 -6.28 -6.09 0.27
C TYR A 251 -6.10 -7.42 1.00
N LEU A 252 -5.51 -8.38 0.31
CA LEU A 252 -5.26 -9.73 0.78
C LEU A 252 -3.94 -9.73 1.55
N ILE A 253 -4.01 -9.98 2.86
CA ILE A 253 -2.89 -9.79 3.79
C ILE A 253 -2.18 -11.09 4.15
N GLY A 254 -2.72 -12.25 3.76
CA GLY A 254 -2.21 -13.52 4.23
C GLY A 254 -3.02 -14.72 3.78
N CYS A 255 -2.62 -15.90 4.23
CA CYS A 255 -3.32 -17.14 3.94
C CYS A 255 -3.23 -18.16 5.08
N VAL A 256 -4.19 -19.06 5.10
CA VAL A 256 -4.16 -20.29 5.89
C VAL A 256 -4.88 -21.37 5.10
N ASP A 257 -4.28 -22.55 4.97
CA ASP A 257 -4.78 -23.58 4.05
C ASP A 257 -5.05 -23.01 2.64
N ASP A 258 -6.23 -23.25 2.08
CA ASP A 258 -6.68 -22.67 0.80
C ASP A 258 -7.57 -21.42 1.00
N GLU A 259 -7.54 -20.81 2.18
CA GLU A 259 -8.22 -19.56 2.50
C GLU A 259 -7.24 -18.38 2.45
N VAL A 260 -7.72 -17.24 1.96
CA VAL A 260 -7.00 -15.97 1.96
C VAL A 260 -7.63 -15.04 3.00
N LEU A 261 -6.78 -14.37 3.79
CA LEU A 261 -7.18 -13.37 4.77
C LEU A 261 -7.08 -11.98 4.14
N TYR A 262 -8.05 -11.10 4.40
CA TYR A 262 -8.11 -9.79 3.76
C TYR A 262 -8.69 -8.69 4.64
N LEU A 263 -8.37 -7.44 4.24
CA LEU A 263 -8.98 -6.20 4.72
C LEU A 263 -9.86 -5.61 3.63
N ASP A 264 -11.07 -5.22 4.03
CA ASP A 264 -12.12 -4.77 3.13
C ASP A 264 -12.28 -3.23 3.18
N PRO A 265 -12.09 -2.49 2.07
CA PRO A 265 -12.26 -1.04 2.06
C PRO A 265 -13.73 -0.57 1.97
N HIS A 266 -14.71 -1.45 1.78
CA HIS A 266 -16.10 -1.10 1.42
C HIS A 266 -16.98 -0.63 2.59
N THR A 267 -16.37 0.02 3.59
CA THR A 267 -17.09 0.73 4.65
C THR A 267 -16.91 2.23 4.46
N THR A 268 -17.98 3.03 4.50
CA THR A 268 -17.88 4.49 4.33
C THR A 268 -17.80 5.20 5.66
N GLN A 269 -16.63 5.76 5.99
CA GLN A 269 -16.36 6.51 7.21
C GLN A 269 -16.26 8.02 6.91
N ARG A 270 -16.35 8.88 7.94
CA ARG A 270 -16.13 10.33 7.76
C ARG A 270 -14.64 10.60 7.46
N SER A 271 -14.34 11.61 6.65
CA SER A 271 -13.00 12.19 6.59
C SER A 271 -12.73 13.03 7.83
N GLY A 272 -11.45 13.17 8.20
CA GLY A 272 -11.00 13.94 9.36
C GLY A 272 -9.48 13.93 9.44
N LEU A 273 -8.94 14.54 10.51
CA LEU A 273 -7.50 14.65 10.75
C LEU A 273 -7.11 13.90 12.01
N VAL A 274 -5.99 13.19 11.96
CA VAL A 274 -5.38 12.50 13.10
C VAL A 274 -4.51 13.47 13.91
N GLU A 275 -3.84 14.41 13.23
CA GLU A 275 -2.94 15.42 13.81
C GLU A 275 -1.99 14.78 14.85
N ASN A 276 -2.04 15.22 16.11
CA ASN A 276 -1.20 14.76 17.21
C ASN A 276 -1.98 14.00 18.31
N LYS A 277 -3.23 13.61 18.04
CA LYS A 277 -4.10 12.83 18.95
C LYS A 277 -4.26 13.46 20.35
N GLN A 278 -4.40 14.78 20.42
CA GLN A 278 -4.71 15.54 21.63
C GLN A 278 -6.20 15.56 21.94
N THR A 279 -7.08 15.57 20.93
CA THR A 279 -8.54 15.54 21.13
C THR A 279 -9.11 14.13 20.95
N ASP A 280 -10.34 13.91 21.40
CA ASP A 280 -11.01 12.61 21.24
C ASP A 280 -11.41 12.35 19.78
N GLU A 281 -11.74 13.40 19.02
CA GLU A 281 -12.03 13.30 17.58
C GLU A 281 -10.81 12.82 16.79
N GLN A 282 -9.62 13.33 17.13
CA GLN A 282 -8.36 12.91 16.50
C GLN A 282 -8.02 11.45 16.84
N LYS A 283 -8.27 11.00 18.08
CA LYS A 283 -8.09 9.59 18.48
C LYS A 283 -9.08 8.68 17.76
N GLU A 284 -10.35 9.09 17.67
CA GLU A 284 -11.38 8.35 16.93
C GLU A 284 -11.03 8.26 15.45
N MET A 285 -10.51 9.36 14.88
CA MET A 285 -10.04 9.39 13.50
C MET A 285 -8.88 8.41 13.27
N ASP A 286 -7.91 8.35 14.18
CA ASP A 286 -6.83 7.36 14.10
C ASP A 286 -7.36 5.92 14.16
N CYS A 287 -8.24 5.63 15.13
CA CYS A 287 -8.87 4.31 15.26
C CYS A 287 -9.62 3.88 14.00
N SER A 288 -10.16 4.84 13.24
CA SER A 288 -10.85 4.56 11.98
C SER A 288 -9.94 4.00 10.88
N TYR A 289 -8.61 4.11 11.03
CA TYR A 289 -7.61 3.51 10.14
C TYR A 289 -7.10 2.15 10.61
N HIS A 290 -7.75 1.51 11.59
CA HIS A 290 -7.31 0.22 12.14
C HIS A 290 -8.46 -0.77 12.19
N CYS A 291 -8.32 -1.88 11.46
CA CYS A 291 -9.34 -2.93 11.40
C CYS A 291 -9.11 -3.96 12.49
N ARG A 292 -10.09 -4.17 13.37
CA ARG A 292 -9.95 -5.09 14.51
C ARG A 292 -9.83 -6.56 14.10
N TYR A 293 -10.50 -6.95 13.01
CA TYR A 293 -10.61 -8.34 12.57
C TYR A 293 -10.45 -8.40 11.05
N ALA A 294 -9.69 -9.39 10.58
CA ALA A 294 -9.68 -9.71 9.15
C ALA A 294 -10.93 -10.49 8.76
N SER A 295 -11.20 -10.57 7.47
CA SER A 295 -12.15 -11.52 6.90
C SER A 295 -11.40 -12.55 6.06
N HIS A 296 -12.05 -13.65 5.70
CA HIS A 296 -11.45 -14.67 4.83
C HIS A 296 -12.41 -15.18 3.76
N ILE A 297 -11.83 -15.63 2.65
CA ILE A 297 -12.53 -16.33 1.55
C ILE A 297 -11.64 -17.45 1.01
N PRO A 298 -12.21 -18.47 0.33
CA PRO A 298 -11.42 -19.42 -0.44
C PRO A 298 -10.57 -18.71 -1.50
N MET A 299 -9.32 -19.12 -1.69
CA MET A 299 -8.43 -18.54 -2.71
C MET A 299 -9.04 -18.60 -4.12
N LEU A 300 -9.76 -19.69 -4.43
CA LEU A 300 -10.42 -19.85 -5.74
C LEU A 300 -11.60 -18.89 -5.95
N ALA A 301 -12.12 -18.24 -4.90
CA ALA A 301 -13.16 -17.23 -5.00
C ALA A 301 -12.62 -15.82 -5.31
N MET A 302 -11.30 -15.63 -5.28
CA MET A 302 -10.65 -14.37 -5.65
C MET A 302 -10.85 -14.06 -7.15
N ASP A 303 -10.83 -12.77 -7.49
CA ASP A 303 -10.72 -12.36 -8.90
C ASP A 303 -9.33 -12.70 -9.45
N PRO A 304 -9.21 -13.18 -10.70
CA PRO A 304 -7.91 -13.47 -11.29
C PRO A 304 -7.05 -12.25 -11.61
N SER A 305 -7.58 -11.01 -11.55
CA SER A 305 -6.79 -9.77 -11.64
C SER A 305 -6.22 -9.41 -10.27
N VAL A 306 -4.90 -9.58 -10.10
CA VAL A 306 -4.23 -9.29 -8.83
C VAL A 306 -2.90 -8.55 -9.07
N ALA A 307 -2.32 -8.02 -8.01
CA ALA A 307 -0.91 -7.66 -7.97
C ALA A 307 -0.29 -8.15 -6.66
N VAL A 308 0.77 -8.95 -6.76
CA VAL A 308 1.54 -9.43 -5.59
C VAL A 308 2.60 -8.39 -5.24
N CYS A 309 2.78 -8.13 -3.94
CA CYS A 309 3.61 -7.02 -3.47
C CYS A 309 4.69 -7.50 -2.48
N PHE A 310 5.94 -7.09 -2.70
CA PHE A 310 7.08 -7.43 -1.86
C PHE A 310 7.86 -6.18 -1.46
N LEU A 311 8.33 -6.15 -0.21
CA LEU A 311 9.19 -5.10 0.32
C LEU A 311 10.58 -5.64 0.63
N CYS A 312 11.60 -5.05 0.00
CA CYS A 312 13.01 -5.33 0.29
C CYS A 312 13.65 -4.07 0.86
N ARG A 313 13.86 -4.03 2.18
CA ARG A 313 14.43 -2.86 2.88
C ARG A 313 15.93 -2.76 2.66
N THR A 314 16.58 -3.88 2.37
CA THR A 314 18.00 -3.96 2.06
C THR A 314 18.22 -4.70 0.74
N LYS A 315 19.41 -4.53 0.15
CA LYS A 315 19.85 -5.35 -0.98
C LYS A 315 19.85 -6.85 -0.63
N SER A 316 20.17 -7.21 0.62
CA SER A 316 20.13 -8.60 1.07
C SER A 316 18.72 -9.16 1.03
N ASP A 317 17.71 -8.37 1.42
CA ASP A 317 16.30 -8.78 1.35
C ASP A 317 15.91 -9.08 -0.10
N PHE A 318 16.38 -8.26 -1.06
CA PHE A 318 16.13 -8.45 -2.49
C PHE A 318 16.86 -9.67 -3.05
N ASP A 319 18.12 -9.89 -2.67
CA ASP A 319 18.89 -11.08 -3.07
C ASP A 319 18.22 -12.37 -2.54
N GLU A 320 17.69 -12.35 -1.31
CA GLU A 320 16.93 -13.46 -0.73
C GLU A 320 15.58 -13.70 -1.44
N LEU A 321 14.88 -12.61 -1.80
CA LEU A 321 13.66 -12.70 -2.59
C LEU A 321 13.92 -13.34 -3.96
N CYS A 322 14.98 -12.91 -4.66
CA CYS A 322 15.39 -13.48 -5.93
C CYS A 322 15.68 -14.98 -5.81
N LYS A 323 16.43 -15.40 -4.77
CA LYS A 323 16.71 -16.82 -4.52
C LYS A 323 15.44 -17.62 -4.26
N THR A 324 14.45 -17.04 -3.58
CA THR A 324 13.16 -17.68 -3.34
C THR A 324 12.39 -17.86 -4.64
N PHE A 325 12.37 -16.84 -5.50
CA PHE A 325 11.74 -16.93 -6.81
C PHE A 325 12.39 -18.02 -7.68
N GLU A 326 13.71 -18.02 -7.80
CA GLU A 326 14.45 -19.00 -8.61
C GLU A 326 14.42 -20.41 -8.03
N GLY A 327 14.55 -20.51 -6.70
CA GLY A 327 14.70 -21.76 -5.98
C GLY A 327 13.38 -22.48 -5.71
N GLU A 328 12.27 -21.76 -5.71
CA GLU A 328 10.97 -22.32 -5.39
C GLU A 328 9.91 -21.95 -6.43
N LEU A 329 9.62 -20.66 -6.65
CA LEU A 329 8.51 -20.24 -7.53
C LEU A 329 8.70 -20.72 -8.98
N MET A 330 9.92 -20.66 -9.52
CA MET A 330 10.23 -21.12 -10.88
C MET A 330 10.19 -22.65 -11.03
N LYS A 331 10.07 -23.41 -9.93
CA LYS A 331 9.92 -24.87 -9.98
C LYS A 331 8.47 -25.32 -10.09
N GLU A 332 7.53 -24.39 -9.91
CA GLU A 332 6.11 -24.68 -10.15
C GLU A 332 5.89 -25.08 -11.60
N SER A 333 4.90 -25.95 -11.83
CA SER A 333 4.56 -26.38 -13.20
C SER A 333 4.17 -25.20 -14.11
N GLN A 334 3.57 -24.16 -13.52
CA GLN A 334 3.30 -22.88 -14.15
C GLN A 334 3.60 -21.77 -13.13
N PRO A 335 4.78 -21.12 -13.21
CA PRO A 335 5.12 -20.01 -12.32
C PRO A 335 4.18 -18.82 -12.55
N LEU A 336 3.98 -18.00 -11.50
CA LEU A 336 3.14 -16.80 -11.57
C LEU A 336 3.73 -15.73 -12.51
N PHE A 337 5.05 -15.60 -12.51
CA PHE A 337 5.84 -14.65 -13.30
C PHE A 337 7.24 -15.22 -13.49
N GLU A 338 8.01 -14.66 -14.42
CA GLU A 338 9.40 -15.01 -14.67
C GLU A 338 10.35 -14.03 -13.95
N ILE A 339 11.58 -14.48 -13.71
CA ILE A 339 12.67 -13.63 -13.24
C ILE A 339 13.85 -13.77 -14.19
N CYS A 340 14.44 -12.64 -14.60
CA CYS A 340 15.62 -12.62 -15.45
C CYS A 340 16.67 -11.62 -14.95
N GLU A 341 17.94 -11.92 -15.22
CA GLU A 341 19.05 -11.04 -14.83
C GLU A 341 18.99 -9.71 -15.58
N LYS A 342 18.80 -9.76 -16.90
CA LYS A 342 18.83 -8.60 -17.80
C LYS A 342 17.58 -8.53 -18.65
N ARG A 343 17.22 -7.32 -19.06
CA ARG A 343 16.11 -7.09 -19.97
C ARG A 343 16.34 -7.83 -21.29
N PRO A 344 15.35 -8.57 -21.83
CA PRO A 344 15.48 -9.21 -23.13
C PRO A 344 15.79 -8.17 -24.22
N SER A 345 16.75 -8.46 -25.09
CA SER A 345 17.25 -7.51 -26.11
C SER A 345 16.18 -7.00 -27.08
N HIS A 346 15.05 -7.70 -27.22
CA HIS A 346 13.95 -7.35 -28.10
C HIS A 346 12.91 -6.39 -27.47
N TRP A 347 13.01 -6.09 -26.17
CA TRP A 347 12.04 -5.23 -25.45
C TRP A 347 12.33 -3.73 -25.53
N GLY A 348 13.35 -3.33 -26.31
CA GLY A 348 13.79 -1.94 -26.39
C GLY A 348 14.34 -1.38 -25.06
N PRO A 349 14.75 -0.11 -25.02
CA PRO A 349 15.18 0.55 -23.79
C PRO A 349 14.07 0.61 -22.75
N SER A 350 14.42 0.70 -21.46
CA SER A 350 13.43 0.86 -20.39
C SER A 350 12.68 2.18 -20.54
N ASN A 351 11.34 2.13 -20.57
CA ASN A 351 10.47 3.30 -20.71
C ASN A 351 10.37 4.14 -19.42
N ASP A 352 11.20 3.90 -18.40
CA ASP A 352 11.20 4.67 -17.15
C ASP A 352 11.75 6.11 -17.29
N ILE A 353 11.99 6.57 -18.53
CA ILE A 353 12.42 7.94 -18.87
C ILE A 353 11.26 8.96 -18.71
N ASP A 354 10.00 8.53 -18.60
CA ASP A 354 8.85 9.44 -18.47
C ASP A 354 8.74 10.18 -17.12
N LEU A 355 9.59 9.88 -16.13
CA LEU A 355 9.64 10.67 -14.89
C LEU A 355 10.21 12.09 -15.07
N GLN A 356 10.89 12.39 -16.19
CA GLN A 356 11.52 13.70 -16.41
C GLN A 356 10.56 14.81 -16.90
N ASN A 357 9.32 14.46 -17.30
CA ASN A 357 8.34 15.42 -17.85
C ASN A 357 7.19 15.73 -16.89
N THR A 358 7.46 15.92 -15.60
CA THR A 358 6.40 16.33 -14.64
C THR A 358 6.41 17.83 -14.34
N THR A 359 6.39 18.64 -15.38
CA THR A 359 6.24 20.10 -15.29
C THR A 359 4.81 20.54 -14.93
N LEU A 360 3.85 19.62 -14.79
CA LEU A 360 2.44 19.94 -14.49
C LEU A 360 2.13 20.18 -13.01
N PHE A 361 3.05 19.84 -12.08
CA PHE A 361 2.82 20.03 -10.63
C PHE A 361 3.58 21.21 -10.03
N THR A 362 4.60 21.75 -10.69
CA THR A 362 5.29 22.97 -10.23
C THR A 362 4.36 24.18 -10.23
N GLU A 363 3.32 24.20 -11.08
CA GLU A 363 2.30 25.23 -11.07
C GLU A 363 1.46 25.25 -9.77
N PHE A 364 1.37 24.14 -9.02
CA PHE A 364 0.62 24.10 -7.76
C PHE A 364 1.36 24.71 -6.56
N GLU A 365 2.70 24.84 -6.60
CA GLU A 365 3.44 25.62 -5.58
C GLU A 365 3.35 27.14 -5.83
N ASP A 366 3.12 27.56 -7.08
CA ASP A 366 3.08 28.98 -7.47
C ASP A 366 1.69 29.64 -7.35
N VAL A 367 0.59 28.89 -7.26
CA VAL A 367 -0.76 29.47 -7.10
C VAL A 367 -1.01 30.01 -5.67
N ASP A 368 -0.23 29.59 -4.68
CA ASP A 368 -0.40 30.02 -3.27
C ASP A 368 0.21 31.42 -2.95
N ARG A 369 0.59 32.22 -3.96
CA ARG A 369 1.13 33.58 -3.77
C ARG A 369 0.30 34.73 -4.36
N GLN A 370 -0.92 34.49 -4.83
CA GLN A 370 -1.82 35.56 -5.27
C GLN A 370 -3.24 35.39 -4.73
N PHE A 371 -3.39 35.49 -3.42
CA PHE A 371 -4.60 36.08 -2.85
C PHE A 371 -4.13 37.29 -2.02
N ASP A 372 -4.05 38.42 -2.72
CA ASP A 372 -3.79 39.73 -2.13
C ASP A 372 -5.08 40.21 -1.45
N ASP A 373 -5.04 40.37 -0.14
CA ASP A 373 -6.08 41.00 0.68
C ASP A 373 -6.20 42.48 0.27
N SER A 374 -7.19 42.79 -0.56
CA SER A 374 -7.74 44.15 -0.62
C SER A 374 -9.25 44.08 -0.89
N ASP A 375 -9.99 44.06 0.21
CA ASP A 375 -11.30 44.71 0.26
C ASP A 375 -11.07 46.21 0.03
N ASP A 376 -11.39 46.72 -1.16
CA ASP A 376 -11.72 48.12 -1.39
C ASP A 376 -12.68 48.22 -2.61
N GLU A 377 -13.95 48.41 -2.29
CA GLU A 377 -14.81 49.49 -2.82
C GLU A 377 -14.80 49.78 -4.34
N PHE A 378 -15.92 49.49 -5.05
CA PHE A 378 -16.82 50.48 -5.70
C PHE A 378 -17.63 49.95 -6.91
N GLU A 379 -18.93 50.26 -6.82
CA GLU A 379 -19.91 50.69 -7.85
C GLU A 379 -19.96 50.12 -9.29
N ILE A 380 -21.13 49.54 -9.56
CA ILE A 380 -22.04 49.72 -10.72
C ILE A 380 -21.52 50.54 -11.92
N LEU A 381 -21.53 49.91 -13.10
CA LEU A 381 -22.34 50.32 -14.27
C LEU A 381 -22.68 49.12 -15.16
#